data_AF-A0A9E3RM13-F1
#
_entry.id   AF-A0A9E3RM13-F1
#
_cell.length_a   1.000
_cell.length_b   1.000
_cell.length_c   1.000
_cell.angle_alpha   90.00
_cell.angle_beta   90.00
_cell.angle_gamma   90.00
#
_symmetry.space_group_name_H-M   'P 1'
#
loop_
_entity.id
_entity.type
_entity.pdbx_description
1 polymer ?
#
loop_
_entity_poly.entity_id
_entity_poly.type
_entity_poly.pdbx_seq_one_letter_code
_entity_poly.pdbx_strand_id
1 'polypeptide(L)'
;MHNATTVTAKQQPNHNQVLKSNPADFIPKGYILFERINGDLNKDGIDDCVLIIKGTDKQYIINDEYRGELDRNRRGIIILLNKNNQYQVAVKNYDCFSSENEDGGVYYAPELSVGISNGKLYVQYSHGRYGYWKYTFRYKSTDFELIGYDASSDRGPVILSETSINFITKKKIVKENTKEDADTGEEIFKVTRNNIVIPELLKLSAIKDFDALEMNY
;
A
#
# COMPACT_ATOMS: atom_id res chain seq x y z
N MET A 1 -57.72 14.96 -11.07
CA MET A 1 -57.09 14.27 -9.92
C MET A 1 -55.82 13.60 -10.44
N HIS A 2 -54.66 14.20 -10.19
CA HIS A 2 -53.35 13.61 -10.49
C HIS A 2 -52.55 13.69 -9.18
N ASN A 3 -52.46 12.57 -8.48
CA ASN A 3 -51.60 12.44 -7.31
C ASN A 3 -50.27 11.87 -7.80
N ALA A 4 -49.26 12.73 -7.91
CA ALA A 4 -47.88 12.30 -8.08
C ALA A 4 -47.33 11.92 -6.70
N THR A 5 -47.13 10.63 -6.50
CA THR A 5 -46.50 10.04 -5.32
C THR A 5 -45.05 10.49 -5.21
N THR A 6 -44.76 11.27 -4.18
CA THR A 6 -43.41 11.67 -3.77
C THR A 6 -42.61 10.42 -3.41
N VAL A 7 -41.56 10.10 -4.19
CA VAL A 7 -40.59 9.08 -3.82
C VAL A 7 -39.64 9.70 -2.80
N THR A 8 -39.91 9.48 -1.52
CA THR A 8 -38.98 9.80 -0.44
C THR A 8 -37.77 8.87 -0.55
N ALA A 9 -36.62 9.43 -0.94
CA ALA A 9 -35.34 8.74 -0.84
C ALA A 9 -35.12 8.34 0.62
N LYS A 10 -35.02 7.02 0.87
CA LYS A 10 -34.60 6.50 2.17
C LYS A 10 -33.17 6.94 2.42
N GLN A 11 -32.97 7.86 3.36
CA GLN A 11 -31.66 8.14 3.94
C GLN A 11 -31.08 6.82 4.47
N GLN A 12 -29.90 6.46 3.98
CA GLN A 12 -29.11 5.37 4.56
C GLN A 12 -28.65 5.79 5.97
N PRO A 13 -28.62 4.87 6.95
CA PRO A 13 -28.31 5.20 8.33
C PRO A 13 -26.86 5.68 8.47
N ASN A 14 -26.67 6.79 9.18
CA ASN A 14 -25.38 7.26 9.67
C ASN A 14 -24.71 6.12 10.46
N HIS A 15 -23.67 5.51 9.91
CA HIS A 15 -22.73 4.74 10.70
C HIS A 15 -22.05 5.72 11.67
N ASN A 16 -22.40 5.66 12.96
CA ASN A 16 -21.70 6.36 14.03
C ASN A 16 -20.23 5.91 14.02
N GLN A 17 -19.39 6.63 13.28
CA GLN A 17 -17.95 6.41 13.29
C GLN A 17 -17.42 6.81 14.66
N VAL A 18 -16.73 5.89 15.33
CA VAL A 18 -16.15 6.13 16.64
C VAL A 18 -15.00 7.12 16.49
N LEU A 19 -15.19 8.32 17.03
CA LEU A 19 -14.16 9.34 17.15
C LEU A 19 -13.34 9.10 18.42
N LYS A 20 -12.01 9.07 18.30
CA LYS A 20 -11.11 9.01 19.45
C LYS A 20 -9.96 9.99 19.27
N SER A 21 -9.47 10.57 20.36
CA SER A 21 -8.37 11.55 20.29
C SER A 21 -7.00 10.90 20.20
N ASN A 22 -6.83 9.67 20.71
CA ASN A 22 -5.57 8.94 20.64
C ASN A 22 -5.60 7.90 19.51
N PRO A 23 -4.73 8.02 18.49
CA PRO A 23 -4.60 7.02 17.42
C PRO A 23 -4.38 5.58 17.92
N ALA A 24 -3.61 5.41 19.01
CA ALA A 24 -3.29 4.08 19.53
C ALA A 24 -4.55 3.30 19.99
N ASP A 25 -5.63 4.00 20.35
CA ASP A 25 -6.88 3.36 20.76
C ASP A 25 -7.59 2.64 19.61
N PHE A 26 -7.15 2.82 18.35
CA PHE A 26 -7.67 2.10 17.19
C PHE A 26 -6.96 0.78 16.92
N ILE A 27 -5.84 0.51 17.61
CA ILE A 27 -5.10 -0.74 17.48
C ILE A 27 -5.89 -1.86 18.18
N PRO A 28 -6.30 -2.92 17.47
CA PRO A 28 -7.06 -4.01 18.07
C PRO A 28 -6.19 -4.87 18.99
N LYS A 29 -6.84 -5.61 19.91
CA LYS A 29 -6.15 -6.62 20.72
C LYS A 29 -5.47 -7.65 19.82
N GLY A 30 -4.30 -8.12 20.24
CA GLY A 30 -3.47 -9.04 19.45
C GLY A 30 -2.54 -8.34 18.45
N TYR A 31 -2.50 -6.99 18.46
CA TYR A 31 -1.59 -6.19 17.65
C TYR A 31 -0.87 -5.15 18.50
N ILE A 32 0.31 -4.74 18.03
CA ILE A 32 1.10 -3.63 18.57
C ILE A 32 1.36 -2.60 17.48
N LEU A 33 1.66 -1.36 17.89
CA LEU A 33 2.14 -0.33 16.96
C LEU A 33 3.55 -0.70 16.49
N PHE A 34 3.73 -0.78 15.17
CA PHE A 34 5.03 -0.97 14.54
C PHE A 34 5.62 0.37 14.11
N GLU A 35 4.82 1.20 13.43
CA GLU A 35 5.24 2.52 12.94
C GLU A 35 4.05 3.48 12.92
N ARG A 36 4.31 4.76 13.14
CA ARG A 36 3.32 5.83 12.98
C ARG A 36 3.84 6.88 12.01
N ILE A 37 3.04 7.19 11.00
CA ILE A 37 3.32 8.19 9.97
C ILE A 37 2.19 9.21 9.98
N ASN A 38 2.52 10.50 9.96
CA ASN A 38 1.52 11.57 9.87
C ASN A 38 1.65 12.31 8.54
N GLY A 39 0.54 12.83 8.03
CA GLY A 39 0.52 13.67 6.85
C GLY A 39 -0.89 13.84 6.31
N ASP A 40 -1.15 14.97 5.67
CA ASP A 40 -2.44 15.28 5.06
C ASP A 40 -2.73 14.38 3.84
N LEU A 41 -3.65 13.41 4.00
CA LEU A 41 -4.04 12.45 2.96
C LEU A 41 -5.29 12.89 2.19
N ASN A 42 -6.15 13.69 2.82
CA ASN A 42 -7.43 14.11 2.25
C ASN A 42 -7.40 15.55 1.68
N LYS A 43 -6.29 16.27 1.87
CA LYS A 43 -6.02 17.66 1.46
C LYS A 43 -6.85 18.72 2.16
N ASP A 44 -7.22 18.49 3.43
CA ASP A 44 -7.94 19.48 4.24
C ASP A 44 -7.01 20.40 5.04
N GLY A 45 -5.68 20.23 4.91
CA GLY A 45 -4.67 21.02 5.60
C GLY A 45 -4.37 20.55 7.02
N ILE A 46 -4.95 19.43 7.45
CA ILE A 46 -4.72 18.81 8.76
C ILE A 46 -4.04 17.47 8.54
N ASP A 47 -2.98 17.20 9.30
CA ASP A 47 -2.30 15.91 9.23
C ASP A 47 -3.23 14.77 9.72
N ASP A 48 -3.41 13.80 8.84
CA ASP A 48 -3.99 12.50 9.12
C ASP A 48 -2.93 11.57 9.74
N CYS A 49 -3.36 10.39 10.22
CA CYS A 49 -2.48 9.44 10.89
C CYS A 49 -2.56 8.06 10.25
N VAL A 50 -1.41 7.48 9.91
CA VAL A 50 -1.26 6.11 9.43
C VAL A 50 -0.51 5.32 10.49
N LEU A 51 -1.09 4.20 10.89
CA LEU A 51 -0.49 3.25 11.82
C LEU A 51 -0.14 1.98 11.05
N ILE A 52 1.13 1.62 11.05
CA ILE A 52 1.54 0.24 10.74
C ILE A 52 1.46 -0.53 12.04
N ILE A 53 0.73 -1.64 12.02
CA ILE A 53 0.55 -2.51 13.18
C ILE A 53 1.18 -3.87 12.90
N LYS A 54 1.58 -4.60 13.93
CA LYS A 54 2.10 -5.97 13.82
C LYS A 54 1.31 -6.90 14.74
N GLY A 55 0.96 -8.08 14.26
CA GLY A 55 0.36 -9.13 15.09
C GLY A 55 1.31 -9.55 16.22
N THR A 56 0.77 -10.17 17.27
CA THR A 56 1.56 -10.65 18.43
C THR A 56 1.31 -12.10 18.79
N ASP A 57 0.87 -12.90 17.81
CA ASP A 57 0.58 -14.30 18.04
C ASP A 57 1.89 -15.09 18.18
N LYS A 58 2.01 -15.80 19.31
CA LYS A 58 3.20 -16.56 19.68
C LYS A 58 3.50 -17.70 18.73
N GLN A 59 2.51 -18.19 17.97
CA GLN A 59 2.74 -19.26 17.00
C GLN A 59 3.64 -18.83 15.83
N TYR A 60 3.75 -17.51 15.57
CA TYR A 60 4.64 -16.95 14.54
C TYR A 60 5.97 -16.46 15.11
N ILE A 61 6.26 -16.74 16.36
CA ILE A 61 7.60 -16.58 16.93
C ILE A 61 8.34 -17.89 16.68
N ILE A 62 9.38 -17.83 15.84
CA ILE A 62 10.16 -19.00 15.42
C ILE A 62 11.61 -18.86 15.90
N ASN A 63 12.32 -19.99 16.03
CA ASN A 63 13.77 -19.98 16.20
C ASN A 63 14.43 -20.35 14.87
N ASP A 64 15.07 -19.37 14.26
CA ASP A 64 15.91 -19.54 13.09
C ASP A 64 17.31 -20.03 13.49
N GLU A 65 17.89 -20.93 12.69
CA GLU A 65 19.19 -21.56 12.96
C GLU A 65 20.33 -20.54 13.09
N TYR A 66 20.29 -19.44 12.35
CA TYR A 66 21.38 -18.46 12.27
C TYR A 66 21.03 -17.12 12.91
N ARG A 67 19.76 -16.73 12.88
CA ARG A 67 19.26 -15.43 13.35
C ARG A 67 18.66 -15.48 14.75
N GLY A 68 18.46 -16.67 15.32
CA GLY A 68 17.84 -16.85 16.63
C GLY A 68 16.32 -16.64 16.60
N GLU A 69 15.76 -16.11 17.68
CA GLU A 69 14.32 -15.89 17.78
C GLU A 69 13.87 -14.77 16.82
N LEU A 70 12.91 -15.09 15.94
CA LEU A 70 12.34 -14.16 14.96
C LEU A 70 10.82 -14.10 15.12
N ASP A 71 10.29 -12.88 15.16
CA ASP A 71 8.86 -12.63 15.12
C ASP A 71 8.39 -12.45 13.66
N ARG A 72 7.73 -13.49 13.13
CA ARG A 72 7.16 -13.57 11.78
C ARG A 72 5.67 -13.20 11.74
N ASN A 73 5.14 -12.57 12.78
CA ASN A 73 3.79 -12.01 12.69
C ASN A 73 3.69 -11.02 11.52
N ARG A 74 2.58 -11.11 10.80
CA ARG A 74 2.26 -10.19 9.71
C ARG A 74 1.99 -8.78 10.23
N ARG A 75 2.16 -7.81 9.34
CA ARG A 75 1.90 -6.40 9.58
C ARG A 75 0.65 -5.95 8.81
N GLY A 76 0.08 -4.85 9.23
CA GLY A 76 -1.05 -4.22 8.56
C GLY A 76 -1.04 -2.72 8.69
N ILE A 77 -2.09 -2.10 8.17
CA ILE A 77 -2.27 -0.66 8.13
C ILE A 77 -3.65 -0.26 8.67
N ILE A 78 -3.65 0.78 9.49
CA ILE A 78 -4.85 1.54 9.87
C ILE A 78 -4.63 2.97 9.44
N ILE A 79 -5.56 3.52 8.67
CA ILE A 79 -5.54 4.93 8.26
C ILE A 79 -6.66 5.65 8.99
N LEU A 80 -6.29 6.73 9.66
CA LEU A 80 -7.15 7.55 10.49
C LEU A 80 -7.18 8.96 9.94
N LEU A 81 -8.35 9.42 9.51
CA LEU A 81 -8.54 10.81 9.11
C LEU A 81 -8.74 11.70 10.34
N ASN A 82 -8.09 12.84 10.36
CA ASN A 82 -8.25 13.82 11.40
C ASN A 82 -9.52 14.65 11.16
N LYS A 83 -10.28 14.84 12.24
CA LYS A 83 -11.50 15.63 12.33
C LYS A 83 -11.41 16.48 13.60
N ASN A 84 -10.64 17.56 13.51
CA ASN A 84 -10.45 18.54 14.59
C ASN A 84 -9.92 17.91 15.89
N ASN A 85 -8.76 17.25 15.83
CA ASN A 85 -8.09 16.55 16.96
C ASN A 85 -8.83 15.31 17.47
N GLN A 86 -9.80 14.84 16.71
CA GLN A 86 -10.35 13.50 16.82
C GLN A 86 -10.08 12.74 15.55
N TYR A 87 -9.88 11.44 15.67
CA TYR A 87 -9.59 10.58 14.54
C TYR A 87 -10.80 9.73 14.21
N GLN A 88 -11.06 9.56 12.91
CA GLN A 88 -12.02 8.61 12.37
C GLN A 88 -11.29 7.59 11.49
N VAL A 89 -11.72 6.33 11.52
CA VAL A 89 -11.12 5.29 10.68
C VAL A 89 -11.54 5.50 9.22
N ALA A 90 -10.55 5.60 8.32
CA ALA A 90 -10.75 5.49 6.88
C ALA A 90 -10.50 4.07 6.37
N VAL A 91 -9.41 3.43 6.81
CA VAL A 91 -9.05 2.08 6.36
C VAL A 91 -8.56 1.24 7.53
N LYS A 92 -8.93 -0.05 7.50
CA LYS A 92 -8.36 -1.10 8.33
C LYS A 92 -8.01 -2.27 7.43
N ASN A 93 -6.75 -2.68 7.46
CA ASN A 93 -6.30 -3.90 6.82
C ASN A 93 -5.15 -4.48 7.65
N TYR A 94 -5.44 -5.46 8.49
CA TYR A 94 -4.59 -5.81 9.62
C TYR A 94 -3.40 -6.71 9.28
N ASP A 95 -3.46 -7.44 8.17
CA ASP A 95 -2.53 -8.53 7.87
C ASP A 95 -1.98 -8.45 6.44
N CYS A 96 -2.12 -7.33 5.75
CA CYS A 96 -1.79 -7.23 4.32
C CYS A 96 -0.29 -7.19 4.01
N PHE A 97 0.56 -6.91 5.00
CA PHE A 97 2.01 -6.82 4.84
C PHE A 97 2.70 -8.00 5.51
N SER A 98 3.79 -8.46 4.91
CA SER A 98 4.64 -9.49 5.50
C SER A 98 5.48 -8.94 6.66
N SER A 99 6.10 -9.82 7.45
CA SER A 99 6.96 -9.41 8.56
C SER A 99 8.20 -8.65 8.06
N GLU A 100 8.85 -7.85 8.91
CA GLU A 100 10.21 -7.36 8.65
C GLU A 100 11.26 -8.48 8.76
N ASN A 101 10.87 -9.64 9.31
CA ASN A 101 11.76 -10.78 9.49
C ASN A 101 11.62 -11.86 8.40
N GLU A 102 10.99 -11.55 7.27
CA GLU A 102 10.88 -12.50 6.15
C GLU A 102 12.25 -13.06 5.70
N ASP A 103 12.22 -14.25 5.11
CA ASP A 103 13.40 -14.86 4.51
C ASP A 103 13.50 -14.39 3.06
N GLY A 104 14.64 -13.79 2.68
CA GLY A 104 14.91 -13.35 1.31
C GLY A 104 15.62 -14.41 0.47
N GLY A 105 15.84 -15.61 1.01
CA GLY A 105 16.56 -16.70 0.38
C GLY A 105 18.05 -16.38 0.22
N VAL A 106 18.51 -16.25 -1.03
CA VAL A 106 19.92 -15.94 -1.32
C VAL A 106 20.29 -14.49 -0.97
N TYR A 107 19.28 -13.62 -0.77
CA TYR A 107 19.46 -12.21 -0.45
C TYR A 107 18.56 -11.78 0.72
N TYR A 108 18.54 -10.49 1.07
CA TYR A 108 17.64 -10.00 2.12
C TYR A 108 16.22 -9.82 1.58
N ALA A 109 15.21 -10.00 2.44
CA ALA A 109 13.82 -9.85 2.05
C ALA A 109 13.48 -8.37 1.74
N PRO A 110 12.62 -8.09 0.74
CA PRO A 110 12.25 -6.72 0.37
C PRO A 110 11.81 -5.86 1.57
N GLU A 111 12.38 -4.66 1.69
CA GLU A 111 12.10 -3.75 2.80
C GLU A 111 10.87 -2.89 2.50
N LEU A 112 9.84 -3.01 3.36
CA LEU A 112 8.64 -2.19 3.30
C LEU A 112 8.92 -0.76 3.81
N SER A 113 8.53 0.23 3.02
CA SER A 113 8.44 1.64 3.42
C SER A 113 7.05 2.18 3.07
N VAL A 114 6.45 2.90 4.02
CA VAL A 114 5.17 3.60 3.82
C VAL A 114 5.39 5.09 4.01
N GLY A 115 4.85 5.89 3.09
CA GLY A 115 5.07 7.33 3.10
C GLY A 115 3.87 8.12 2.62
N ILE A 116 3.83 9.40 2.99
CA ILE A 116 2.76 10.32 2.60
C ILE A 116 3.38 11.51 1.88
N SER A 117 2.88 11.83 0.70
CA SER A 117 3.27 13.05 0.00
C SER A 117 2.18 13.52 -0.95
N ASN A 118 1.84 14.81 -0.89
CA ASN A 118 0.89 15.47 -1.79
C ASN A 118 -0.52 14.83 -1.79
N GLY A 119 -1.04 14.45 -0.62
CA GLY A 119 -2.34 13.77 -0.46
C GLY A 119 -2.40 12.39 -1.10
N LYS A 120 -1.27 11.68 -1.09
CA LYS A 120 -1.16 10.30 -1.58
C LYS A 120 -0.40 9.48 -0.55
N LEU A 121 -0.81 8.24 -0.42
CA LEU A 121 -0.12 7.21 0.33
C LEU A 121 0.74 6.40 -0.63
N TYR A 122 2.01 6.20 -0.28
CA TYR A 122 2.93 5.34 -1.00
C TYR A 122 3.24 4.12 -0.14
N VAL A 123 3.17 2.95 -0.75
CA VAL A 123 3.61 1.67 -0.18
C VAL A 123 4.70 1.15 -1.12
N GLN A 124 5.94 1.09 -0.65
CA GLN A 124 7.09 0.70 -1.45
C GLN A 124 7.81 -0.48 -0.82
N TYR A 125 8.25 -1.40 -1.65
CA TYR A 125 9.19 -2.44 -1.30
C TYR A 125 10.50 -2.20 -2.03
N SER A 126 11.60 -2.13 -1.30
CA SER A 126 12.95 -1.96 -1.84
C SER A 126 13.73 -3.27 -1.68
N HIS A 127 14.23 -3.82 -2.77
CA HIS A 127 14.96 -5.09 -2.81
C HIS A 127 16.43 -4.91 -3.25
N GLY A 128 16.99 -3.74 -2.93
CA GLY A 128 18.40 -3.42 -3.16
C GLY A 128 18.81 -3.61 -4.61
N ARG A 129 19.79 -4.49 -4.84
CA ARG A 129 20.35 -4.80 -6.16
C ARG A 129 19.35 -5.41 -7.15
N TYR A 130 18.15 -5.79 -6.70
CA TYR A 130 17.10 -6.35 -7.54
C TYR A 130 16.01 -5.34 -7.90
N GLY A 131 16.08 -4.12 -7.38
CA GLY A 131 15.17 -3.03 -7.70
C GLY A 131 14.10 -2.82 -6.64
N TYR A 132 12.90 -2.43 -7.08
CA TYR A 132 11.80 -2.04 -6.18
C TYR A 132 10.44 -2.19 -6.85
N TRP A 133 9.38 -2.13 -6.05
CA TRP A 133 8.03 -1.87 -6.53
C TRP A 133 7.26 -0.99 -5.56
N LYS A 134 6.41 -0.12 -6.10
CA LYS A 134 5.76 0.96 -5.36
C LYS A 134 4.31 1.11 -5.83
N TYR A 135 3.40 1.09 -4.86
CA TYR A 135 1.99 1.34 -5.04
C TYR A 135 1.66 2.76 -4.58
N THR A 136 0.92 3.49 -5.39
CA THR A 136 0.42 4.83 -5.05
C THR A 136 -1.08 4.78 -4.86
N PHE A 137 -1.54 5.12 -3.67
CA PHE A 137 -2.95 5.20 -3.32
C PHE A 137 -3.41 6.64 -3.11
N ARG A 138 -4.70 6.88 -3.34
CA ARG A 138 -5.35 8.15 -3.02
C ARG A 138 -6.68 7.91 -2.32
N TYR A 139 -6.94 8.71 -1.28
CA TYR A 139 -8.23 8.67 -0.62
C TYR A 139 -9.35 9.13 -1.55
N LYS A 140 -10.44 8.35 -1.60
CA LYS A 140 -11.66 8.65 -2.32
C LYS A 140 -12.88 8.18 -1.54
N SER A 141 -13.65 9.13 -1.01
CA SER A 141 -14.93 8.95 -0.31
C SER A 141 -14.89 8.07 0.95
N THR A 142 -14.46 6.82 0.84
CA THR A 142 -14.55 5.77 1.86
C THR A 142 -13.28 4.91 1.95
N ASP A 143 -12.38 4.95 0.96
CA ASP A 143 -11.19 4.09 0.94
C ASP A 143 -10.02 4.76 0.20
N PHE A 144 -8.87 4.09 0.22
CA PHE A 144 -7.69 4.41 -0.57
C PHE A 144 -7.65 3.55 -1.82
N GLU A 145 -7.86 4.17 -2.98
CA GLU A 145 -7.86 3.51 -4.28
C GLU A 145 -6.45 3.51 -4.88
N LEU A 146 -6.03 2.39 -5.47
CA LEU A 146 -4.76 2.25 -6.16
C LEU A 146 -4.80 3.03 -7.47
N ILE A 147 -4.01 4.10 -7.56
CA ILE A 147 -3.98 5.02 -8.71
C ILE A 147 -2.72 4.92 -9.55
N GLY A 148 -1.66 4.33 -9.01
CA GLY A 148 -0.42 4.11 -9.75
C GLY A 148 0.40 2.95 -9.19
N TYR A 149 1.23 2.38 -10.06
CA TYR A 149 2.22 1.36 -9.74
C TYR A 149 3.49 1.65 -10.52
N ASP A 150 4.65 1.63 -9.85
CA ASP A 150 5.96 1.78 -10.47
C ASP A 150 6.86 0.66 -9.95
N ALA A 151 7.62 0.00 -10.82
CA ALA A 151 8.56 -1.04 -10.44
C ALA A 151 9.81 -1.01 -11.32
N SER A 152 10.93 -1.41 -10.71
CA SER A 152 12.21 -1.64 -11.38
C SER A 152 12.70 -3.04 -11.05
N SER A 153 13.19 -3.74 -12.07
CA SER A 153 13.95 -4.97 -11.92
C SER A 153 15.38 -4.69 -12.31
N ASP A 154 16.31 -4.95 -11.39
CA ASP A 154 17.69 -4.53 -11.52
C ASP A 154 18.65 -5.71 -11.39
N ARG A 155 19.86 -5.54 -11.93
CA ARG A 155 21.03 -6.39 -11.67
C ARG A 155 22.15 -5.51 -11.13
N GLY A 156 22.15 -5.31 -9.81
CA GLY A 156 23.06 -4.36 -9.20
C GLY A 156 22.70 -2.94 -9.65
N PRO A 157 23.65 -2.15 -10.17
CA PRO A 157 23.37 -0.80 -10.65
C PRO A 157 22.69 -0.75 -12.03
N VAL A 158 22.57 -1.88 -12.73
CA VAL A 158 22.04 -1.94 -14.11
C VAL A 158 20.54 -2.23 -14.06
N ILE A 159 19.74 -1.33 -14.64
CA ILE A 159 18.30 -1.52 -14.74
C ILE A 159 18.02 -2.50 -15.91
N LEU A 160 17.32 -3.59 -15.61
CA LEU A 160 16.90 -4.58 -16.62
C LEU A 160 15.54 -4.20 -17.21
N SER A 161 14.60 -3.78 -16.37
CA SER A 161 13.29 -3.32 -16.82
C SER A 161 12.64 -2.37 -15.84
N GLU A 162 11.86 -1.42 -16.35
CA GLU A 162 10.97 -0.59 -15.56
C GLU A 162 9.53 -0.76 -16.04
N THR A 163 8.58 -0.82 -15.10
CA THR A 163 7.15 -0.77 -15.38
C THR A 163 6.53 0.41 -14.66
N SER A 164 5.70 1.18 -15.36
CA SER A 164 4.86 2.22 -14.75
C SER A 164 3.43 2.09 -15.26
N ILE A 165 2.48 2.06 -14.33
CA ILE A 165 1.05 1.94 -14.61
C ILE A 165 0.33 3.11 -13.95
N ASN A 166 -0.47 3.81 -14.75
CA ASN A 166 -1.39 4.83 -14.26
C ASN A 166 -2.82 4.29 -14.44
N PHE A 167 -3.42 3.85 -13.34
CA PHE A 167 -4.75 3.22 -13.34
C PHE A 167 -5.88 4.20 -13.67
N ILE A 168 -5.69 5.49 -13.39
CA ILE A 168 -6.67 6.54 -13.73
C ILE A 168 -6.77 6.72 -15.25
N THR A 169 -5.62 6.85 -15.91
CA THR A 169 -5.55 7.02 -17.37
C THR A 169 -5.59 5.70 -18.13
N LYS A 170 -5.52 4.57 -17.41
CA LYS A 170 -5.45 3.21 -17.94
C LYS A 170 -4.28 3.02 -18.93
N LYS A 171 -3.13 3.60 -18.61
CA LYS A 171 -1.90 3.51 -19.42
C LYS A 171 -0.82 2.74 -18.67
N LYS A 172 -0.15 1.85 -19.37
CA LYS A 172 1.04 1.11 -18.93
C LYS A 172 2.21 1.45 -19.85
N ILE A 173 3.36 1.69 -19.25
CA ILE A 173 4.64 1.87 -19.94
C ILE A 173 5.59 0.81 -19.39
N VAL A 174 6.22 0.05 -20.28
CA VAL A 174 7.28 -0.89 -19.94
C VAL A 174 8.54 -0.47 -20.69
N LYS A 175 9.66 -0.37 -19.98
CA LYS A 175 10.98 -0.19 -20.57
C LYS A 175 11.77 -1.46 -20.33
N GLU A 176 12.32 -2.06 -21.37
CA GLU A 176 13.15 -3.26 -21.29
C GLU A 176 14.53 -2.92 -21.82
N ASN A 177 15.58 -3.21 -21.03
CA ASN A 177 16.95 -3.06 -21.48
C ASN A 177 17.25 -4.12 -22.54
N THR A 178 17.63 -3.69 -23.73
CA THR A 178 17.93 -4.57 -24.87
C THR A 178 19.37 -5.06 -24.88
N LYS A 179 20.20 -4.61 -23.93
CA LYS A 179 21.59 -5.05 -23.76
C LYS A 179 21.70 -5.87 -22.48
N GLU A 180 21.68 -7.19 -22.63
CA GLU A 180 21.75 -8.12 -21.50
C GLU A 180 23.07 -8.01 -20.71
N ASP A 181 24.16 -7.63 -21.37
CA ASP A 181 25.49 -7.46 -20.77
C ASP A 181 25.87 -5.99 -20.54
N ALA A 182 24.90 -5.08 -20.51
CA ALA A 182 25.18 -3.67 -20.26
C ALA A 182 25.90 -3.46 -18.92
N ASP A 183 26.99 -2.69 -18.95
CA ASP A 183 27.51 -2.00 -17.78
C ASP A 183 26.64 -0.78 -17.44
N THR A 184 26.81 -0.24 -16.23
CA THR A 184 26.06 0.93 -15.76
C THR A 184 26.25 2.12 -16.69
N GLY A 185 25.14 2.69 -17.15
CA GLY A 185 25.12 3.84 -18.07
C GLY A 185 25.14 3.45 -19.56
N GLU A 186 25.28 2.16 -19.88
CA GLU A 186 25.23 1.68 -21.26
C GLU A 186 23.86 1.14 -21.69
N GLU A 187 22.88 1.16 -20.77
CA GLU A 187 21.55 0.59 -20.98
C GLU A 187 20.85 1.24 -22.18
N ILE A 188 20.23 0.41 -23.03
CA ILE A 188 19.41 0.88 -24.15
C ILE A 188 18.01 0.31 -23.94
N PHE A 189 17.04 1.20 -23.78
CA PHE A 189 15.67 0.78 -23.48
C PHE A 189 14.79 0.75 -24.73
N LYS A 190 14.17 -0.40 -24.96
CA LYS A 190 12.96 -0.50 -25.79
C LYS A 190 11.77 -0.09 -24.94
N VAL A 191 10.97 0.85 -25.44
CA VAL A 191 9.80 1.37 -24.71
C VAL A 191 8.51 0.86 -25.37
N THR A 192 7.71 0.14 -24.58
CA THR A 192 6.37 -0.33 -24.97
C THR A 192 5.32 0.45 -24.20
N ARG A 193 4.24 0.86 -24.89
CA ARG A 193 3.10 1.58 -24.30
C ARG A 193 1.82 0.87 -24.65
N ASN A 194 1.05 0.50 -23.63
CA ASN A 194 -0.21 -0.20 -23.79
C ASN A 194 -1.31 0.51 -22.99
N ASN A 195 -2.55 0.36 -23.45
CA ASN A 195 -3.70 0.65 -22.60
C ASN A 195 -4.07 -0.61 -21.82
N ILE A 196 -4.55 -0.43 -20.60
CA ILE A 196 -4.99 -1.52 -19.73
C ILE A 196 -6.49 -1.52 -19.56
N VAL A 197 -7.06 -2.69 -19.30
CA VAL A 197 -8.49 -2.83 -18.98
C VAL A 197 -8.63 -3.19 -17.51
N ILE A 198 -9.18 -2.25 -16.74
CA ILE A 198 -9.57 -2.47 -15.34
C ILE A 198 -11.04 -2.08 -15.18
N PRO A 199 -11.87 -2.94 -14.55
CA PRO A 199 -13.27 -2.63 -14.30
C PRO A 199 -13.41 -1.55 -13.21
N GLU A 200 -12.59 -1.63 -12.17
CA GLU A 200 -12.55 -0.68 -11.06
C GLU A 200 -11.13 -0.55 -10.47
N LEU A 201 -10.92 0.46 -9.64
CA LEU A 201 -9.64 0.64 -8.94
C LEU A 201 -9.60 -0.26 -7.71
N LEU A 202 -8.50 -0.98 -7.54
CA LEU A 202 -8.27 -1.83 -6.37
C LEU A 202 -8.22 -0.96 -5.10
N LYS A 203 -8.94 -1.38 -4.07
CA LYS A 203 -8.99 -0.69 -2.78
C LYS A 203 -7.97 -1.28 -1.81
N LEU A 204 -7.33 -0.43 -1.02
CA LEU A 204 -6.36 -0.85 -0.01
C LEU A 204 -6.97 -1.82 1.01
N SER A 205 -8.22 -1.60 1.42
CA SER A 205 -8.93 -2.52 2.33
C SER A 205 -9.19 -3.92 1.75
N ALA A 206 -9.15 -4.06 0.42
CA ALA A 206 -9.43 -5.31 -0.28
C ALA A 206 -8.17 -6.14 -0.59
N ILE A 207 -6.98 -5.57 -0.40
CA ILE A 207 -5.71 -6.28 -0.63
C ILE A 207 -5.48 -7.27 0.51
N LYS A 208 -5.54 -8.57 0.22
CA LYS A 208 -5.32 -9.61 1.24
C LYS A 208 -3.84 -9.74 1.60
N ASP A 209 -2.99 -9.68 0.58
CA ASP A 209 -1.55 -9.86 0.70
C ASP A 209 -0.86 -9.06 -0.41
N PHE A 210 0.06 -8.18 -0.05
CA PHE A 210 0.86 -7.44 -1.02
C PHE A 210 1.86 -8.33 -1.76
N ASP A 211 2.32 -9.42 -1.15
CA ASP A 211 3.30 -10.33 -1.78
C ASP A 211 2.68 -11.15 -2.91
N ALA A 212 1.36 -11.39 -2.83
CA ALA A 212 0.60 -12.08 -3.87
C ALA A 212 0.01 -11.13 -4.92
N LEU A 213 0.31 -9.84 -4.84
CA LEU A 213 -0.34 -8.83 -5.67
C LEU A 213 0.36 -8.65 -7.02
N GLU A 214 -0.19 -9.29 -8.05
CA GLU A 214 0.32 -9.20 -9.41
C GLU A 214 -0.25 -8.02 -10.19
N MET A 215 0.61 -7.30 -10.94
CA MET A 215 0.24 -6.15 -11.78
C MET A 215 0.18 -6.54 -13.27
N ASN A 216 -0.44 -7.68 -13.55
CA ASN A 216 -0.58 -8.29 -14.87
C ASN A 216 -1.70 -7.63 -15.69
N TYR A 217 -1.46 -6.39 -16.12
CA TYR A 217 -2.34 -5.60 -16.97
C TYR A 217 -1.77 -5.34 -18.36
#